data_AF-A0A7E5WSR7-F1
#
_entry.id   AF-A0A7E5WSR7-F1
#
_cell.length_a   1.000
_cell.length_b   1.000
_cell.length_c   1.000
_cell.angle_alpha   90.00
_cell.angle_beta   90.00
_cell.angle_gamma   90.00
#
_symmetry.space_group_name_H-M   'P 1'
#
loop_
_entity.id
_entity.type
_entity.pdbx_description
1 polymer ?
#
loop_
_entity_poly.entity_id
_entity_poly.type
_entity_poly.pdbx_seq_one_letter_code
_entity_poly.pdbx_strand_id
1 'polypeptide(L)'
;MEVKNEPSDQSVTEEVEDKIRNKNTMNNIISTIKPELILEYCYGIYRFQLVDGELRTASWKYIALGGCIILAYVSLFFNFIRYPATINQIGDFVDMMDEFPTVVVLIQYITTALTASCYVSKVNIRIFTSLQELDTNLQIATSTDFYKQLRSRFIISLILLVMSHLLNGLLDMISTPDFVWGIIVSPLYFMQKLQAFIFCVYVYMVQYRLQVINNYLRVFIQEQKKKTVTVFTIKNKKKVVPETSLNFIGRPSEENVKIQNLASMYDSIGNICSMINQVFNYQIFMTLVSTFVYTVVTIWTSIYFFRKPHNLNQLINIGIWCFGMISNIIIMSFICERLLSVRTKTKVLVNKLIMNYDLPITMRVQAKAFMELVEVWPLRIYIYDMFSVDITLMLKFISVSTTYLIVIVQVSHFL
;
A
#
# COMPACT_ATOMS: atom_id res chain seq x y z
N MET A 1 -52.16 -1.76 31.31
CA MET A 1 -51.35 -3.00 31.23
C MET A 1 -50.50 -2.88 29.97
N GLU A 2 -49.28 -2.36 30.11
CA GLU A 2 -48.29 -2.41 29.03
C GLU A 2 -47.64 -3.79 29.04
N VAL A 3 -47.86 -4.55 27.97
CA VAL A 3 -47.18 -5.83 27.75
C VAL A 3 -45.76 -5.50 27.32
N LYS A 4 -44.81 -5.64 28.24
CA LYS A 4 -43.38 -5.62 27.95
C LYS A 4 -43.08 -6.85 27.09
N ASN A 5 -42.89 -6.65 25.79
CA ASN A 5 -42.36 -7.68 24.90
C ASN A 5 -40.91 -7.97 25.32
N GLU A 6 -40.69 -9.09 26.00
CA GLU A 6 -39.35 -9.64 26.19
C GLU A 6 -38.79 -10.10 24.83
N PRO A 7 -37.55 -9.75 24.47
CA PRO A 7 -36.94 -10.21 23.23
C PRO A 7 -36.81 -11.74 23.24
N SER A 8 -37.27 -12.40 22.18
CA SER A 8 -37.20 -13.86 22.05
C SER A 8 -35.74 -14.33 22.06
N ASP A 9 -35.43 -15.39 22.81
CA ASP A 9 -34.09 -16.01 22.98
C ASP A 9 -33.30 -16.25 21.67
N GLN A 10 -34.00 -16.46 20.55
CA GLN A 10 -33.37 -16.62 19.23
C GLN A 10 -32.69 -15.35 18.71
N SER A 11 -33.25 -14.18 18.96
CA SER A 11 -32.69 -12.89 18.53
C SER A 11 -31.39 -12.54 19.25
N VAL A 12 -31.30 -12.91 20.54
CA VAL A 12 -30.10 -12.71 21.35
C VAL A 12 -28.97 -13.64 20.91
N THR A 13 -29.31 -14.85 20.45
CA THR A 13 -28.33 -15.85 20.01
C THR A 13 -27.69 -15.44 18.67
N GLU A 14 -28.47 -14.99 17.69
CA GLU A 14 -27.94 -14.52 16.39
C GLU A 14 -27.04 -13.29 16.53
N GLU A 15 -27.41 -12.32 17.38
CA GLU A 15 -26.62 -11.11 17.60
C GLU A 15 -25.25 -11.43 18.23
N VAL A 16 -25.19 -12.41 19.14
CA VAL A 16 -23.95 -12.87 19.75
C VAL A 16 -23.05 -13.59 18.74
N GLU A 17 -23.61 -14.46 17.89
CA GLU A 17 -22.85 -15.16 16.85
C GLU A 17 -22.26 -14.21 15.81
N ASP A 18 -23.04 -13.23 15.34
CA ASP A 18 -22.56 -12.23 14.38
C ASP A 18 -21.46 -11.36 14.98
N LYS A 19 -21.56 -11.00 16.27
CA LYS A 19 -20.52 -10.25 16.98
C LYS A 19 -19.22 -11.05 17.10
N ILE A 20 -19.30 -12.34 17.41
CA ILE A 20 -18.14 -13.24 17.47
C ILE A 20 -17.48 -13.38 16.10
N ARG A 21 -18.29 -13.61 15.05
CA ARG A 21 -17.81 -13.73 13.67
C ARG A 21 -17.09 -12.46 13.21
N ASN A 22 -17.68 -11.30 13.48
CA ASN A 22 -17.12 -10.00 13.16
C ASN A 22 -15.76 -9.77 13.84
N LYS A 23 -15.67 -10.07 15.14
CA LYS A 23 -14.43 -10.00 15.90
C LYS A 23 -13.34 -10.92 15.33
N ASN A 24 -13.70 -12.14 14.93
CA ASN A 24 -12.75 -13.07 14.31
C ASN A 24 -12.26 -12.59 12.94
N THR A 25 -13.13 -12.03 12.10
CA THR A 25 -12.75 -11.43 10.81
C THR A 25 -11.79 -10.25 11.00
N MET A 26 -12.10 -9.34 11.92
CA MET A 26 -11.21 -8.21 12.24
C MET A 26 -9.84 -8.69 12.71
N ASN A 27 -9.80 -9.64 13.64
CA ASN A 27 -8.54 -10.23 14.10
C ASN A 27 -7.74 -10.87 12.97
N ASN A 28 -8.41 -11.57 12.06
CA ASN A 28 -7.76 -12.17 10.89
C ASN A 28 -7.16 -11.11 9.97
N ILE A 29 -7.89 -10.03 9.66
CA ILE A 29 -7.38 -8.92 8.85
C ILE A 29 -6.15 -8.29 9.52
N ILE A 30 -6.25 -7.92 10.79
CA ILE A 30 -5.13 -7.30 11.52
C ILE A 30 -3.93 -8.24 11.64
N SER A 31 -4.16 -9.55 11.80
CA SER A 31 -3.08 -10.54 11.83
C SER A 31 -2.25 -10.56 10.55
N THR A 32 -2.81 -10.14 9.40
CA THR A 32 -2.08 -10.09 8.12
C THR A 32 -1.01 -8.99 8.10
N ILE A 33 -1.25 -7.87 8.79
CA ILE A 33 -0.35 -6.71 8.83
C ILE A 33 0.39 -6.56 10.17
N LYS A 34 0.12 -7.44 11.15
CA LYS A 34 0.71 -7.38 12.49
C LYS A 34 2.24 -7.21 12.51
N PRO A 35 3.02 -7.92 11.68
CA PRO A 35 4.48 -7.74 11.66
C PRO A 35 4.91 -6.29 11.33
N GLU A 36 4.19 -5.64 10.41
CA GLU A 36 4.47 -4.26 10.00
C GLU A 36 4.13 -3.28 11.12
N LEU A 37 2.99 -3.47 11.78
CA LEU A 37 2.56 -2.65 12.92
C LEU A 37 3.57 -2.73 14.08
N ILE A 38 4.12 -3.92 14.35
CA ILE A 38 5.15 -4.09 15.39
C ILE A 38 6.38 -3.26 15.05
N LEU A 39 6.81 -3.26 13.78
CA LEU A 39 7.93 -2.43 13.36
C LEU A 39 7.61 -0.94 13.51
N GLU A 40 6.45 -0.47 13.05
CA GLU A 40 6.04 0.93 13.23
C GLU A 40 6.05 1.37 14.70
N TYR A 41 5.60 0.51 15.62
CA TYR A 41 5.61 0.80 17.05
C TYR A 41 7.04 0.94 17.60
N CYS A 42 8.01 0.16 17.11
CA CYS A 42 9.42 0.32 17.48
C CYS A 42 9.99 1.68 17.04
N TYR A 43 9.44 2.27 15.98
CA TYR A 43 9.79 3.60 15.48
C TYR A 43 8.90 4.72 16.03
N GLY A 44 8.08 4.44 17.05
CA GLY A 44 7.22 5.44 17.69
C GLY A 44 6.00 5.87 16.85
N ILE A 45 5.62 5.09 15.84
CA ILE A 45 4.48 5.37 14.96
C ILE A 45 3.29 4.52 15.38
N TYR A 46 2.27 5.13 15.97
CA TYR A 46 1.10 4.42 16.51
C TYR A 46 -0.17 4.74 15.73
N ARG A 47 -0.45 3.99 14.65
CA ARG A 47 -1.63 4.24 13.79
C ARG A 47 -2.97 4.00 14.51
N PHE A 48 -3.06 2.90 15.25
CA PHE A 48 -4.23 2.48 16.01
C PHE A 48 -3.81 1.40 17.01
N GLN A 49 -4.71 1.02 17.91
CA GLN A 49 -4.51 -0.05 18.89
C GLN A 49 -5.66 -1.06 18.80
N LEU A 50 -5.34 -2.36 18.88
CA LEU A 50 -6.34 -3.42 19.01
C LEU A 50 -6.54 -3.74 20.49
N VAL A 51 -7.73 -3.48 21.03
CA VAL A 51 -8.11 -3.78 22.42
C VAL A 51 -9.38 -4.62 22.39
N ASP A 52 -9.33 -5.83 22.94
CA ASP A 52 -10.46 -6.77 22.99
C ASP A 52 -11.13 -7.08 21.62
N GLY A 53 -10.36 -7.00 20.54
CA GLY A 53 -10.85 -7.23 19.17
C GLY A 53 -11.46 -5.99 18.51
N GLU A 54 -11.49 -4.86 19.20
CA GLU A 54 -11.94 -3.57 18.67
C GLU A 54 -10.74 -2.68 18.35
N LEU A 55 -10.81 -1.98 17.21
CA LEU A 55 -9.82 -0.98 16.84
C LEU A 55 -10.12 0.35 17.51
N ARG A 56 -9.16 0.85 18.27
CA ARG A 56 -9.24 2.13 18.98
C ARG A 56 -8.11 3.05 18.54
N THR A 57 -8.33 4.35 18.71
CA THR A 57 -7.27 5.35 18.52
C THR A 57 -6.16 5.10 19.53
N ALA A 58 -4.92 5.41 19.15
CA ALA A 58 -3.79 5.29 20.07
C ALA A 58 -4.06 6.10 21.34
N SER A 59 -3.85 5.48 22.52
CA SER A 59 -3.99 6.20 23.77
C SER A 59 -2.95 7.31 23.88
N TRP A 60 -3.26 8.38 24.64
CA TRP A 60 -2.33 9.48 24.87
C TRP A 60 -0.96 9.01 25.37
N LYS A 61 -0.92 7.91 26.14
CA LYS A 61 0.34 7.31 26.64
C LYS A 61 1.24 6.82 25.50
N TYR A 62 0.68 6.18 24.48
CA TYR A 62 1.46 5.73 23.31
C TYR A 62 1.90 6.90 22.44
N ILE A 63 1.04 7.90 22.27
CA ILE A 63 1.40 9.12 21.52
C ILE A 63 2.56 9.85 22.22
N ALA A 64 2.50 10.01 23.54
CA ALA A 64 3.57 10.60 24.34
C ALA A 64 4.87 9.78 24.26
N LEU A 65 4.78 8.44 24.36
CA LEU A 65 5.92 7.54 24.18
C LEU A 65 6.55 7.69 22.79
N GLY A 66 5.75 7.72 21.73
CA GLY A 66 6.22 7.96 20.37
C GLY A 66 6.90 9.31 20.22
N GLY A 67 6.34 10.37 20.80
CA GLY A 67 6.95 11.69 20.87
C GLY A 67 8.32 11.68 21.58
N CYS A 68 8.44 10.94 22.69
CA CYS A 68 9.73 10.78 23.39
C CYS A 68 10.76 10.03 22.53
N ILE A 69 10.36 8.97 21.82
CA ILE A 69 11.25 8.23 20.90
C ILE A 69 11.74 9.15 19.79
N ILE A 70 10.84 9.90 19.15
CA ILE A 70 11.19 10.86 18.10
C ILE A 70 12.13 11.93 18.64
N LEU A 71 11.84 12.52 19.80
CA LEU A 71 12.67 13.56 20.40
C LEU A 71 14.08 13.03 20.72
N ALA A 72 14.18 11.85 21.35
CA ALA A 72 15.45 11.23 21.66
C ALA A 72 16.27 10.95 20.39
N TYR A 73 15.60 10.46 19.34
CA TYR A 73 16.23 10.20 18.06
C TYR A 73 16.72 11.48 17.36
N VAL A 74 15.90 12.53 17.36
CA VAL A 74 16.25 13.85 16.80
C VAL A 74 17.42 14.48 17.55
N SER A 75 17.40 14.43 18.89
CA SER A 75 18.52 14.91 19.71
C SER A 75 19.80 14.14 19.40
N LEU A 76 19.72 12.82 19.25
CA LEU A 76 20.86 12.01 18.85
C LEU A 76 21.35 12.42 17.45
N PHE A 77 20.46 12.52 16.47
CA PHE A 77 20.80 12.91 15.10
C PHE A 77 21.56 14.25 15.03
N PHE A 78 21.06 15.29 15.71
CA PHE A 78 21.70 16.61 15.72
C PHE A 78 23.02 16.67 16.48
N ASN A 79 23.29 15.74 17.40
CA ASN A 79 24.60 15.66 18.05
C ASN A 79 25.69 15.10 17.13
N PHE A 80 25.30 14.30 16.12
CA PHE A 80 26.24 13.64 15.21
C PHE A 80 26.30 14.27 13.81
N ILE A 81 25.40 15.21 13.48
CA ILE A 81 25.47 15.93 12.22
C ILE A 81 26.75 16.79 12.17
N ARG A 82 27.55 16.58 11.14
CA ARG A 82 28.82 17.30 10.95
C ARG A 82 28.54 18.60 10.19
N TYR A 83 28.41 19.71 10.92
CA TYR A 83 28.46 21.03 10.29
C TYR A 83 29.88 21.60 10.35
N PRO A 84 30.49 21.95 9.21
CA PRO A 84 31.75 22.70 9.24
C PRO A 84 31.49 24.05 9.91
N ALA A 85 32.33 24.41 10.89
CA ALA A 85 32.19 25.67 11.63
C ALA A 85 32.34 26.92 10.73
N THR A 86 33.03 26.77 9.61
CA THR A 86 33.21 27.79 8.55
C THR A 86 33.32 27.09 7.20
N ILE A 87 32.55 27.53 6.20
CA ILE A 87 32.65 27.05 4.81
C ILE A 87 33.81 27.78 4.14
N ASN A 88 35.00 27.20 4.15
CA ASN A 88 36.20 27.85 3.62
C ASN A 88 36.60 27.27 2.26
N GLN A 89 36.17 26.05 1.93
CA GLN A 89 36.48 25.37 0.67
C GLN A 89 35.22 24.79 0.00
N ILE A 90 35.29 24.60 -1.33
CA ILE A 90 34.23 23.93 -2.11
C ILE A 90 33.98 22.50 -1.58
N GLY A 91 35.01 21.84 -1.03
CA GLY A 91 34.87 20.54 -0.37
C GLY A 91 33.89 20.58 0.80
N ASP A 92 34.00 21.59 1.68
CA ASP A 92 33.12 21.76 2.84
C ASP A 92 31.65 21.93 2.43
N PHE A 93 31.40 22.56 1.27
CA PHE A 93 30.06 22.71 0.72
C PHE A 93 29.50 21.39 0.14
N VAL A 94 30.33 20.60 -0.55
CA VAL A 94 29.93 19.28 -1.06
C VAL A 94 29.58 18.34 0.09
N ASP A 95 30.42 18.31 1.12
CA ASP A 95 30.19 17.48 2.31
C ASP A 95 28.89 17.89 3.03
N MET A 96 28.58 19.19 3.11
CA MET A 96 27.30 19.68 3.65
C MET A 96 26.10 19.26 2.77
N MET A 97 26.25 19.32 1.45
CA MET A 97 25.19 18.95 0.50
C MET A 97 24.88 17.45 0.54
N ASP A 98 25.87 16.60 0.82
CA ASP A 98 25.68 15.16 0.99
C ASP A 98 24.80 14.80 2.20
N GLU A 99 24.79 15.64 3.24
CA GLU A 99 23.94 15.43 4.42
C GLU A 99 22.50 15.96 4.25
N PHE A 100 22.26 16.82 3.26
CA PHE A 100 20.97 17.45 3.04
C PHE A 100 19.82 16.45 2.78
N PRO A 101 19.97 15.40 1.94
CA PRO A 101 18.91 14.40 1.75
C PRO A 101 18.51 13.70 3.06
N THR A 102 19.48 13.45 3.95
CA THR A 102 19.22 12.83 5.25
C THR A 102 18.34 13.72 6.13
N VAL A 103 18.57 15.04 6.14
CA VAL A 103 17.71 16.02 6.84
C VAL A 103 16.29 16.01 6.26
N VAL A 104 16.14 15.92 4.93
CA VAL A 104 14.82 15.82 4.28
C VAL A 104 14.08 14.55 4.72
N VAL A 105 14.78 13.41 4.79
CA VAL A 105 14.19 12.14 5.26
C VAL A 105 13.84 12.20 6.74
N LEU A 106 14.64 12.87 7.57
CA LEU A 106 14.32 13.12 8.98
C LEU A 106 13.03 13.95 9.13
N ILE A 107 12.89 15.03 8.37
CA ILE A 107 11.66 15.84 8.33
C ILE A 107 10.47 14.97 7.91
N GLN A 108 10.63 14.15 6.86
CA GLN A 108 9.61 13.20 6.43
C GLN A 108 9.22 12.22 7.55
N TYR A 109 10.19 11.69 8.30
CA TYR A 109 9.93 10.78 9.41
C TYR A 109 9.10 11.45 10.51
N ILE A 110 9.54 12.61 11.01
CA ILE A 110 8.87 13.35 12.09
C ILE A 110 7.43 13.67 11.69
N THR A 111 7.26 14.28 10.52
CA THR A 111 5.95 14.70 10.02
C THR A 111 5.04 13.49 9.81
N THR A 112 5.53 12.40 9.21
CA THR A 112 4.72 11.19 9.02
C THR A 112 4.35 10.54 10.34
N ALA A 113 5.26 10.46 11.31
CA ALA A 113 4.98 9.87 12.61
C ALA A 113 3.90 10.64 13.38
N LEU A 114 3.96 11.98 13.37
CA LEU A 114 2.95 12.84 13.96
C LEU A 114 1.60 12.71 13.23
N THR A 115 1.61 12.76 11.90
CA THR A 115 0.38 12.70 11.09
C THR A 115 -0.30 11.33 11.23
N ALA A 116 0.47 10.24 11.20
CA ALA A 116 0.01 8.87 11.37
C ALA A 116 -0.63 8.64 12.75
N SER A 117 0.01 9.15 13.81
CA SER A 117 -0.40 8.90 15.19
C SER A 117 -1.55 9.82 15.64
N CYS A 118 -1.60 11.07 15.17
CA CYS A 118 -2.55 12.07 15.68
C CYS A 118 -3.73 12.33 14.71
N TYR A 119 -3.44 12.53 13.43
CA TYR A 119 -4.42 13.09 12.48
C TYR A 119 -5.21 12.00 11.76
N VAL A 120 -4.53 11.01 11.21
CA VAL A 120 -5.15 9.99 10.33
C VAL A 120 -5.53 8.70 11.04
N SER A 121 -5.34 8.61 12.36
CA SER A 121 -5.68 7.41 13.15
C SER A 121 -7.14 6.98 12.97
N LYS A 122 -8.09 7.93 13.00
CA LYS A 122 -9.52 7.65 12.78
C LYS A 122 -9.82 7.10 11.39
N VAL A 123 -9.14 7.62 10.36
CA VAL A 123 -9.32 7.17 8.98
C VAL A 123 -8.72 5.77 8.80
N ASN A 124 -7.57 5.48 9.41
CA ASN A 124 -6.99 4.13 9.43
C ASN A 124 -7.95 3.11 10.05
N ILE A 125 -8.56 3.43 11.20
CA ILE A 125 -9.56 2.54 11.82
C ILE A 125 -10.72 2.28 10.85
N ARG A 126 -11.23 3.34 10.20
CA ARG A 126 -12.32 3.24 9.23
C ARG A 126 -11.96 2.34 8.04
N ILE A 127 -10.73 2.39 7.55
CA ILE A 127 -10.25 1.49 6.49
C ILE A 127 -10.43 0.02 6.90
N PHE A 128 -9.99 -0.36 8.11
CA PHE A 128 -10.10 -1.75 8.57
C PHE A 128 -11.53 -2.17 8.89
N THR A 129 -12.35 -1.29 9.45
CA THR A 129 -13.76 -1.60 9.68
C THR A 129 -14.51 -1.80 8.36
N SER A 130 -14.23 -0.97 7.34
CA SER A 130 -14.80 -1.15 6.00
C SER A 130 -14.27 -2.40 5.30
N LEU A 131 -13.00 -2.78 5.51
CA LEU A 131 -12.46 -4.05 5.02
C LEU A 131 -13.13 -5.26 5.68
N GLN A 132 -13.45 -5.17 6.97
CA GLN A 132 -14.15 -6.23 7.70
C GLN A 132 -15.59 -6.42 7.17
N GLU A 133 -16.31 -5.32 6.95
CA GLU A 133 -17.65 -5.35 6.37
C GLU A 133 -17.60 -5.95 4.95
N LEU A 134 -16.65 -5.49 4.13
CA LEU A 134 -16.41 -6.01 2.79
C LEU A 134 -16.08 -7.52 2.80
N ASP A 135 -15.23 -7.98 3.70
CA ASP A 135 -14.85 -9.39 3.82
C ASP A 135 -16.02 -10.29 4.26
N THR A 136 -16.87 -9.76 5.13
CA THR A 136 -18.09 -10.43 5.59
C THR A 136 -19.08 -10.57 4.43
N ASN A 137 -19.26 -9.50 3.67
CA ASN A 137 -20.12 -9.44 2.49
C ASN A 137 -19.61 -10.33 1.33
N LEU A 138 -18.30 -10.36 1.11
CA LEU A 138 -17.66 -11.26 0.13
C LEU A 138 -17.59 -12.72 0.60
N GLN A 139 -18.00 -13.01 1.85
CA GLN A 139 -17.88 -14.33 2.46
C GLN A 139 -16.45 -14.88 2.43
N ILE A 140 -15.43 -14.01 2.49
CA ILE A 140 -14.02 -14.41 2.38
C ILE A 140 -13.62 -15.36 3.51
N ALA A 141 -14.22 -15.21 4.69
CA ALA A 141 -13.96 -16.04 5.85
C ALA A 141 -14.27 -17.54 5.63
N THR A 142 -15.03 -17.92 4.60
CA THR A 142 -15.25 -19.34 4.28
C THR A 142 -14.00 -19.99 3.67
N SER A 143 -13.05 -19.21 3.15
CA SER A 143 -11.75 -19.69 2.67
C SER A 143 -10.71 -19.48 3.76
N THR A 144 -10.41 -20.52 4.53
CA THR A 144 -9.41 -20.51 5.61
C THR A 144 -8.02 -20.09 5.14
N ASP A 145 -7.72 -20.26 3.85
CA ASP A 145 -6.41 -19.97 3.28
C ASP A 145 -6.21 -18.53 2.83
N PHE A 146 -7.27 -17.72 2.73
CA PHE A 146 -7.19 -16.36 2.20
C PHE A 146 -6.22 -15.47 3.01
N TYR A 147 -6.48 -15.34 4.32
CA TYR A 147 -5.67 -14.49 5.20
C TYR A 147 -4.27 -15.06 5.41
N LYS A 148 -4.15 -16.40 5.45
CA LYS A 148 -2.86 -17.09 5.59
C LYS A 148 -1.97 -16.85 4.38
N GLN A 149 -2.52 -16.95 3.17
CA GLN A 149 -1.78 -16.67 1.94
C GLN A 149 -1.34 -15.21 1.86
N LEU A 150 -2.23 -14.28 2.21
CA LEU A 150 -1.94 -12.84 2.21
C LEU A 150 -0.82 -12.51 3.22
N ARG A 151 -0.97 -12.99 4.45
CA ARG A 151 0.03 -12.85 5.53
C ARG A 151 1.38 -13.44 5.12
N SER A 152 1.41 -14.64 4.54
CA SER A 152 2.65 -15.28 4.10
C SER A 152 3.37 -14.43 3.05
N ARG A 153 2.64 -13.85 2.09
CA ARG A 153 3.24 -12.97 1.07
C ARG A 153 3.82 -11.70 1.70
N PHE A 154 3.09 -11.05 2.60
CA PHE A 154 3.57 -9.85 3.28
C PHE A 154 4.78 -10.13 4.17
N ILE A 155 4.80 -11.25 4.90
CA ILE A 155 5.98 -11.66 5.68
C ILE A 155 7.19 -11.88 4.76
N ILE A 156 7.03 -12.58 3.65
CA ILE A 156 8.13 -12.80 2.69
C ILE A 156 8.64 -11.46 2.14
N SER A 157 7.74 -10.57 1.72
CA SER A 157 8.12 -9.24 1.22
C SER A 157 8.80 -8.39 2.30
N LEU A 158 8.35 -8.45 3.56
CA LEU A 158 8.96 -7.75 4.67
C LEU A 158 10.37 -8.28 4.97
N ILE A 159 10.55 -9.60 4.96
CA ILE A 159 11.88 -10.23 5.12
C ILE A 159 12.80 -9.76 4.00
N LEU A 160 12.34 -9.76 2.74
CA LEU A 160 13.14 -9.27 1.61
C LEU A 160 13.51 -7.79 1.76
N LEU A 161 12.60 -6.96 2.26
CA LEU A 161 12.87 -5.54 2.54
C LEU A 161 13.94 -5.37 3.62
N VAL A 162 13.81 -6.10 4.74
CA VAL A 162 14.78 -6.08 5.85
C VAL A 162 16.14 -6.56 5.36
N MET A 163 16.20 -7.69 4.66
CA MET A 163 17.46 -8.23 4.12
C MET A 163 18.11 -7.28 3.11
N SER A 164 17.32 -6.66 2.23
CA SER A 164 17.82 -5.65 1.29
C SER A 164 18.36 -4.43 2.02
N HIS A 165 17.70 -3.98 3.08
CA HIS A 165 18.19 -2.84 3.87
C HIS A 165 19.46 -3.18 4.65
N LEU A 166 19.52 -4.34 5.31
CA LEU A 166 20.72 -4.81 6.01
C LEU A 166 21.91 -4.96 5.05
N LEU A 167 21.69 -5.49 3.84
CA LEU A 167 22.73 -5.59 2.82
C LEU A 167 23.25 -4.20 2.41
N ASN A 168 22.35 -3.23 2.19
CA ASN A 168 22.76 -1.86 1.89
C ASN A 168 23.56 -1.24 3.04
N GLY A 169 23.14 -1.44 4.29
CA GLY A 169 23.88 -0.97 5.47
C GLY A 169 25.26 -1.62 5.62
N LEU A 170 25.39 -2.92 5.35
CA LEU A 170 26.68 -3.61 5.38
C LEU A 170 27.64 -3.06 4.32
N LEU A 171 27.14 -2.81 3.10
CA LEU A 171 27.93 -2.21 2.02
C LEU A 171 28.36 -0.78 2.35
N ASP A 172 27.48 -0.01 3.00
CA ASP A 172 27.76 1.34 3.46
C ASP A 172 28.87 1.39 4.52
N MET A 173 28.83 0.49 5.50
CA MET A 173 29.86 0.36 6.54
C MET A 173 31.23 -0.07 5.98
N ILE A 174 31.26 -0.82 4.87
CA ILE A 174 32.52 -1.19 4.20
C ILE A 174 33.07 0.00 3.39
N SER A 175 32.19 0.85 2.87
CA SER A 175 32.54 1.90 1.92
C SER A 175 32.88 3.24 2.58
N THR A 176 32.42 3.47 3.81
CA THR A 176 32.58 4.74 4.53
C THR A 176 33.40 4.58 5.80
N PRO A 177 34.33 5.51 6.10
CA PRO A 177 35.12 5.45 7.33
C PRO A 177 34.33 5.85 8.58
N ASP A 178 33.19 6.54 8.43
CA ASP A 178 32.34 6.97 9.55
C ASP A 178 31.16 6.01 9.78
N PHE A 179 31.47 4.84 10.34
CA PHE A 179 30.46 3.83 10.65
C PHE A 179 29.42 4.31 11.66
N VAL A 180 29.77 5.27 12.55
CA VAL A 180 28.85 5.78 13.57
C VAL A 180 27.71 6.54 12.91
N TRP A 181 28.02 7.41 11.93
CA TRP A 181 27.01 8.13 11.18
C TRP A 181 26.08 7.19 10.39
N GLY A 182 26.65 6.19 9.70
CA GLY A 182 25.88 5.19 8.97
C GLY A 182 24.88 4.43 9.87
N ILE A 183 25.28 4.06 11.09
CA ILE A 183 24.39 3.40 12.07
C ILE A 183 23.26 4.33 12.50
N ILE A 184 23.54 5.62 12.68
CA ILE A 184 22.55 6.59 13.11
C ILE A 184 21.53 6.84 12.02
N VAL A 185 21.96 6.98 10.77
CA VAL A 185 21.13 7.33 9.61
C VAL A 185 20.35 6.13 9.04
N SER A 186 20.90 4.93 9.11
CA SER A 186 20.30 3.70 8.59
C SER A 186 18.82 3.49 8.99
N PRO A 187 18.41 3.65 10.27
CA PRO A 187 17.02 3.55 10.70
C PRO A 187 16.06 4.54 10.00
N LEU A 188 16.50 5.75 9.62
CA LEU A 188 15.66 6.71 8.86
C LEU A 188 15.32 6.16 7.48
N TYR A 189 16.32 5.70 6.74
CA TYR A 189 16.10 5.14 5.41
C TYR A 189 15.32 3.83 5.47
N PHE A 190 15.50 3.01 6.53
CA PHE A 190 14.65 1.85 6.76
C PHE A 190 13.19 2.26 6.95
N MET A 191 12.93 3.28 7.78
CA MET A 191 11.59 3.76 8.06
C MET A 191 10.90 4.28 6.81
N GLN A 192 11.62 4.99 5.95
CA GLN A 192 11.09 5.44 4.66
C GLN A 192 10.71 4.27 3.74
N LYS A 193 11.57 3.24 3.64
CA LYS A 193 11.27 2.00 2.90
C LYS A 193 10.05 1.27 3.48
N LEU A 194 9.97 1.17 4.81
CA LEU A 194 8.86 0.56 5.53
C LEU A 194 7.54 1.30 5.27
N GLN A 195 7.56 2.63 5.26
CA GLN A 195 6.40 3.47 4.92
C GLN A 195 5.87 3.19 3.51
N ALA A 196 6.76 3.17 2.51
CA ALA A 196 6.40 2.82 1.13
C ALA A 196 5.84 1.39 1.03
N PHE A 197 6.41 0.46 1.80
CA PHE A 197 5.92 -0.92 1.87
C PHE A 197 4.52 -1.02 2.47
N ILE A 198 4.24 -0.34 3.57
CA ILE A 198 2.92 -0.34 4.22
C ILE A 198 1.85 0.23 3.28
N PHE A 199 2.17 1.30 2.55
CA PHE A 199 1.29 1.80 1.49
C PHE A 199 1.00 0.71 0.45
N CYS A 200 2.03 0.04 -0.07
CA CYS A 200 1.87 -1.06 -1.03
C CYS A 200 1.00 -2.19 -0.48
N VAL A 201 1.14 -2.52 0.80
CA VAL A 201 0.34 -3.54 1.49
C VAL A 201 -1.15 -3.18 1.48
N TYR A 202 -1.50 -1.93 1.80
CA TYR A 202 -2.90 -1.47 1.79
C TYR A 202 -3.51 -1.52 0.39
N VAL A 203 -2.78 -1.05 -0.62
CA VAL A 203 -3.23 -1.12 -2.02
C VAL A 203 -3.38 -2.58 -2.48
N TYR A 204 -2.44 -3.44 -2.10
CA TYR A 204 -2.49 -4.86 -2.43
C TYR A 204 -3.67 -5.59 -1.74
N MET A 205 -4.01 -5.23 -0.50
CA MET A 205 -5.19 -5.73 0.21
C MET A 205 -6.49 -5.44 -0.56
N VAL A 206 -6.62 -4.23 -1.11
CA VAL A 206 -7.77 -3.84 -1.96
C VAL A 206 -7.75 -4.58 -3.28
N GLN A 207 -6.58 -4.63 -3.94
CA GLN A 207 -6.38 -5.34 -5.20
C GLN A 207 -6.82 -6.82 -5.09
N TYR A 208 -6.44 -7.50 -4.01
CA TYR A 208 -6.73 -8.92 -3.82
C TYR A 208 -8.23 -9.17 -3.62
N ARG A 209 -8.95 -8.29 -2.91
CA ARG A 209 -10.41 -8.35 -2.77
C ARG A 209 -11.13 -8.07 -4.09
N LEU A 210 -10.63 -7.13 -4.89
CA LEU A 210 -11.15 -6.89 -6.23
C LEU A 210 -10.95 -8.12 -7.15
N GLN A 211 -9.86 -8.87 -6.96
CA GLN A 211 -9.67 -10.14 -7.67
C GLN A 211 -10.72 -11.19 -7.28
N VAL A 212 -11.19 -11.21 -6.04
CA VAL A 212 -12.29 -12.10 -5.60
C VAL A 212 -13.59 -11.75 -6.34
N ILE A 213 -13.96 -10.46 -6.42
CA ILE A 213 -15.13 -10.02 -7.22
C ILE A 213 -14.98 -10.47 -8.68
N ASN A 214 -13.79 -10.25 -9.27
CA ASN A 214 -13.52 -10.68 -10.63
C ASN A 214 -13.59 -12.20 -10.82
N ASN A 215 -13.24 -12.98 -9.81
CA ASN A 215 -13.36 -14.42 -9.84
C ASN A 215 -14.84 -14.85 -9.84
N TYR A 216 -15.68 -14.25 -8.99
CA TYR A 216 -17.12 -14.52 -8.97
C TYR A 216 -17.78 -14.20 -10.32
N LEU A 217 -17.50 -13.03 -10.91
CA LEU A 217 -18.00 -12.67 -12.23
C LEU A 217 -17.51 -13.65 -13.32
N ARG A 218 -16.23 -14.03 -13.26
CA ARG A 218 -15.63 -14.95 -14.24
C ARG A 218 -16.26 -16.34 -14.18
N VAL A 219 -16.41 -16.91 -12.99
CA VAL A 219 -17.01 -18.24 -12.78
C VAL A 219 -18.44 -18.24 -13.34
N PHE A 220 -19.24 -17.23 -12.99
CA PHE A 220 -20.60 -17.10 -13.49
C PHE A 220 -20.67 -17.01 -15.03
N ILE A 221 -19.86 -16.15 -15.66
CA ILE A 221 -19.81 -16.03 -17.14
C ILE A 221 -19.42 -17.36 -17.80
N GLN A 222 -18.44 -18.08 -17.23
CA GLN A 222 -17.99 -19.36 -17.77
C GLN A 222 -19.06 -20.44 -17.66
N GLU A 223 -19.83 -20.48 -16.57
CA GLU A 223 -20.94 -21.41 -16.40
C GLU A 223 -22.06 -21.16 -17.40
N GLN A 224 -22.39 -19.89 -17.69
CA GLN A 224 -23.39 -19.58 -18.73
C GLN A 224 -22.93 -20.07 -20.10
N LYS A 225 -21.68 -19.78 -20.49
CA LYS A 225 -21.13 -20.24 -21.77
C LYS A 225 -21.13 -21.76 -21.89
N LYS A 226 -20.80 -22.47 -20.81
CA LYS A 226 -20.84 -23.95 -20.81
C LYS A 226 -22.26 -24.46 -21.02
N LYS A 227 -23.27 -23.88 -20.35
CA LYS A 227 -24.67 -24.28 -20.54
C LYS A 227 -25.12 -24.09 -21.99
N THR A 228 -24.83 -22.95 -22.60
CA THR A 228 -25.16 -22.70 -24.02
C THR A 228 -24.53 -23.73 -24.97
N VAL A 229 -23.30 -24.19 -24.67
CA VAL A 229 -22.60 -25.20 -25.50
C VAL A 229 -23.11 -26.63 -25.21
N THR A 230 -23.39 -26.99 -23.95
CA THR A 230 -23.82 -28.35 -23.57
C THR A 230 -25.24 -28.69 -24.02
N VAL A 231 -26.10 -27.70 -24.26
CA VAL A 231 -27.42 -27.95 -24.89
C VAL A 231 -27.25 -28.54 -26.30
N PHE A 232 -26.10 -28.36 -26.94
CA PHE A 232 -25.78 -28.92 -28.26
C PHE A 232 -24.83 -30.14 -28.22
N THR A 233 -24.39 -30.61 -27.05
CA THR A 233 -23.55 -31.81 -26.98
C THR A 233 -23.66 -32.50 -25.62
N ILE A 234 -24.33 -33.66 -25.61
CA ILE A 234 -24.33 -34.59 -24.48
C ILE A 234 -22.92 -35.20 -24.40
N LYS A 235 -22.09 -34.74 -23.46
CA LYS A 235 -20.83 -35.42 -23.13
C LYS A 235 -20.69 -35.59 -21.62
N ASN A 236 -20.89 -36.84 -21.19
CA ASN A 236 -20.55 -37.34 -19.86
C ASN A 236 -19.04 -37.22 -19.62
N LYS A 237 -18.60 -36.22 -18.86
CA LYS A 237 -17.32 -36.26 -18.13
C LYS A 237 -17.48 -35.51 -16.81
N LYS A 238 -17.46 -36.27 -15.70
CA LYS A 238 -17.20 -35.75 -14.35
C LYS A 238 -15.84 -35.03 -14.39
N LYS A 239 -15.85 -33.70 -14.45
CA LYS A 239 -14.67 -32.87 -14.20
C LYS A 239 -14.68 -32.50 -12.73
N VAL A 240 -13.65 -32.94 -12.01
CA VAL A 240 -13.33 -32.46 -10.66
C VAL A 240 -13.16 -30.95 -10.75
N VAL A 241 -14.05 -30.23 -10.08
CA VAL A 241 -14.06 -28.78 -10.02
C VAL A 241 -13.20 -28.37 -8.81
N PRO A 242 -12.20 -27.49 -8.98
CA PRO A 242 -11.37 -27.06 -7.85
C PRO A 242 -12.23 -26.29 -6.83
N GLU A 243 -12.02 -26.58 -5.53
CA GLU A 243 -12.79 -26.09 -4.36
C GLU A 243 -12.97 -24.56 -4.28
N THR A 244 -12.24 -23.77 -5.07
CA THR A 244 -12.35 -22.30 -5.11
C THR A 244 -13.41 -21.75 -6.08
N SER A 245 -14.20 -22.58 -6.77
CA SER A 245 -15.25 -22.11 -7.69
C SER A 245 -16.65 -22.13 -7.06
N LEU A 246 -16.80 -21.50 -5.89
CA LEU A 246 -18.13 -21.24 -5.36
C LEU A 246 -18.86 -20.29 -6.31
N ASN A 247 -19.96 -20.76 -6.91
CA ASN A 247 -20.83 -19.93 -7.72
C ASN A 247 -21.65 -19.01 -6.79
N PHE A 248 -21.03 -17.90 -6.38
CA PHE A 248 -21.63 -16.89 -5.51
C PHE A 248 -22.88 -16.24 -6.11
N ILE A 249 -22.89 -16.02 -7.43
CA ILE A 249 -24.01 -15.39 -8.12
C ILE A 249 -25.18 -16.36 -8.27
N GLY A 250 -24.91 -17.66 -8.44
CA GLY A 250 -25.93 -18.69 -8.59
C GLY A 250 -26.48 -18.78 -10.01
N ARG A 251 -27.76 -19.12 -10.13
CA ARG A 251 -28.45 -19.30 -11.43
C ARG A 251 -29.02 -17.96 -11.93
N PRO A 252 -29.07 -17.73 -13.26
CA PRO A 252 -29.81 -16.60 -13.81
C PRO A 252 -31.28 -16.69 -13.43
N SER A 253 -31.80 -15.61 -12.85
CA SER A 253 -33.20 -15.44 -12.45
C SER A 253 -33.49 -13.95 -12.41
N GLU A 254 -34.74 -13.55 -12.64
CA GLU A 254 -35.14 -12.15 -12.53
C GLU A 254 -34.98 -11.60 -11.12
N GLU A 255 -35.15 -12.45 -10.11
CA GLU A 255 -35.03 -12.15 -8.68
C GLU A 255 -33.57 -12.13 -8.18
N ASN A 256 -32.60 -12.48 -9.04
CA ASN A 256 -31.21 -12.56 -8.64
C ASN A 256 -30.59 -11.16 -8.51
N VAL A 257 -30.36 -10.72 -7.27
CA VAL A 257 -29.72 -9.43 -6.93
C VAL A 257 -28.22 -9.52 -6.67
N LYS A 258 -27.58 -10.68 -6.92
CA LYS A 258 -26.16 -10.88 -6.58
C LYS A 258 -25.20 -10.03 -7.40
N ILE A 259 -25.55 -9.66 -8.64
CA ILE A 259 -24.73 -8.72 -9.43
C ILE A 259 -24.76 -7.33 -8.78
N GLN A 260 -25.94 -6.87 -8.35
CA GLN A 260 -26.07 -5.62 -7.59
C GLN A 260 -25.27 -5.65 -6.29
N ASN A 261 -25.30 -6.78 -5.56
CA ASN A 261 -24.50 -6.92 -4.34
C ASN A 261 -22.98 -6.82 -4.63
N LEU A 262 -22.50 -7.45 -5.72
CA LEU A 262 -21.11 -7.29 -6.15
C LEU A 262 -20.77 -5.85 -6.54
N ALA A 263 -21.72 -5.11 -7.10
CA ALA A 263 -21.56 -3.69 -7.40
C ALA A 263 -21.42 -2.84 -6.12
N SER A 264 -22.24 -3.12 -5.10
CA SER A 264 -22.12 -2.48 -3.77
C SER A 264 -20.77 -2.79 -3.08
N MET A 265 -20.29 -4.04 -3.20
CA MET A 265 -18.95 -4.41 -2.71
C MET A 265 -17.83 -3.68 -3.48
N TYR A 266 -18.01 -3.45 -4.78
CA TYR A 266 -17.07 -2.66 -5.57
C TYR A 266 -17.09 -1.18 -5.18
N ASP A 267 -18.26 -0.62 -4.88
CA ASP A 267 -18.37 0.75 -4.34
C ASP A 267 -17.63 0.87 -2.99
N SER A 268 -17.79 -0.11 -2.11
CA SER A 268 -17.03 -0.21 -0.85
C SER A 268 -15.51 -0.25 -1.09
N ILE A 269 -15.05 -0.97 -2.12
CA ILE A 269 -13.64 -0.97 -2.56
C ILE A 269 -13.20 0.44 -2.99
N GLY A 270 -14.04 1.17 -3.73
CA GLY A 270 -13.80 2.56 -4.12
C GLY A 270 -13.60 3.48 -2.92
N ASN A 271 -14.51 3.41 -1.95
CA ASN A 271 -14.43 4.17 -0.71
C ASN A 271 -13.17 3.84 0.11
N ILE A 272 -12.82 2.56 0.24
CA ILE A 272 -11.58 2.13 0.91
C ILE A 272 -10.35 2.68 0.19
N CYS A 273 -10.31 2.60 -1.14
CA CYS A 273 -9.21 3.14 -1.95
C CYS A 273 -9.05 4.65 -1.77
N SER A 274 -10.16 5.39 -1.73
CA SER A 274 -10.17 6.83 -1.43
C SER A 274 -9.60 7.15 -0.04
N MET A 275 -10.01 6.40 0.99
CA MET A 275 -9.46 6.55 2.34
C MET A 275 -7.96 6.22 2.42
N ILE A 276 -7.51 5.18 1.71
CA ILE A 276 -6.08 4.86 1.58
C ILE A 276 -5.33 6.05 0.96
N ASN A 277 -5.87 6.61 -0.12
CA ASN A 277 -5.26 7.78 -0.75
C ASN A 277 -5.17 8.96 0.23
N GLN A 278 -6.24 9.23 0.99
CA GLN A 278 -6.25 10.28 2.01
C GLN A 278 -5.18 10.09 3.10
N VAL A 279 -5.01 8.86 3.59
CA VAL A 279 -4.03 8.55 4.65
C VAL A 279 -2.59 8.70 4.15
N PHE A 280 -2.30 8.22 2.94
CA PHE A 280 -0.93 8.11 2.44
C PHE A 280 -0.52 9.27 1.52
N ASN A 281 -1.42 10.20 1.19
CA ASN A 281 -1.17 11.30 0.24
C ASN A 281 0.15 12.06 0.55
N TYR A 282 0.25 12.57 1.78
CA TYR A 282 1.41 13.31 2.26
C TYR A 282 2.68 12.46 2.25
N GLN A 283 2.58 11.19 2.69
CA GLN A 283 3.71 10.29 2.75
C GLN A 283 4.28 9.98 1.36
N ILE A 284 3.42 9.70 0.37
CA ILE A 284 3.82 9.42 -1.01
C ILE A 284 4.50 10.67 -1.59
N PHE A 285 3.91 11.86 -1.37
CA PHE A 285 4.50 13.12 -1.80
C PHE A 285 5.90 13.34 -1.21
N MET A 286 6.06 13.20 0.11
CA MET A 286 7.35 13.38 0.75
C MET A 286 8.38 12.34 0.31
N THR A 287 7.95 11.11 0.01
CA THR A 287 8.83 10.07 -0.56
C THR A 287 9.30 10.44 -1.96
N LEU A 288 8.43 11.03 -2.79
CA LEU A 288 8.81 11.53 -4.12
C LEU A 288 9.80 12.69 -4.03
N VAL A 289 9.54 13.66 -3.14
CA VAL A 289 10.40 14.84 -2.93
C VAL A 289 11.77 14.43 -2.41
N SER A 290 11.81 13.58 -1.38
CA SER A 290 13.07 13.11 -0.79
C SER A 290 13.89 12.27 -1.78
N THR A 291 13.27 11.35 -2.52
CA THR A 291 13.98 10.61 -3.57
C THR A 291 14.48 11.54 -4.67
N PHE A 292 13.71 12.55 -5.07
CA PHE A 292 14.16 13.54 -6.06
C PHE A 292 15.38 14.33 -5.56
N VAL A 293 15.32 14.87 -4.34
CA VAL A 293 16.45 15.57 -3.71
C VAL A 293 17.67 14.66 -3.62
N TYR A 294 17.47 13.41 -3.19
CA TYR A 294 18.54 12.41 -3.10
C TYR A 294 19.19 12.14 -4.47
N THR A 295 18.38 11.99 -5.53
CA THR A 295 18.89 11.79 -6.90
C THR A 295 19.69 12.99 -7.38
N VAL A 296 19.22 14.23 -7.15
CA VAL A 296 19.92 15.46 -7.55
C VAL A 296 21.27 15.58 -6.84
N VAL A 297 21.29 15.40 -5.51
CA VAL A 297 22.52 15.42 -4.71
C VAL A 297 23.47 14.31 -5.16
N THR A 298 22.96 13.08 -5.35
CA THR A 298 23.75 11.96 -5.87
C THR A 298 24.42 12.28 -7.20
N ILE A 299 23.70 12.89 -8.15
CA ILE A 299 24.24 13.29 -9.45
C ILE A 299 25.40 14.28 -9.27
N TRP A 300 25.18 15.32 -8.47
CA TRP A 300 26.17 16.35 -8.18
C TRP A 300 27.45 15.74 -7.57
N THR A 301 27.28 14.95 -6.51
CA THR A 301 28.35 14.30 -5.77
C THR A 301 29.11 13.29 -6.65
N SER A 302 28.40 12.56 -7.51
CA SER A 302 29.03 11.65 -8.48
C SER A 302 29.92 12.38 -9.47
N ILE A 303 29.51 13.54 -9.99
CA ILE A 303 30.32 14.36 -10.90
C ILE A 303 31.56 14.90 -10.18
N TYR A 304 31.40 15.36 -8.93
CA TYR A 304 32.51 15.84 -8.12
C TYR A 304 33.55 14.74 -7.86
N PHE A 305 33.12 13.54 -7.46
CA PHE A 305 34.03 12.42 -7.25
C PHE A 305 34.66 11.90 -8.55
N PHE A 306 33.96 11.96 -9.69
CA PHE A 306 34.56 11.57 -10.97
C PHE A 306 35.77 12.45 -11.35
N ARG A 307 35.79 13.72 -10.90
CA ARG A 307 36.94 14.62 -11.09
C ARG A 307 38.13 14.29 -10.16
N LYS A 308 37.95 13.48 -9.12
CA LYS A 308 39.01 13.11 -8.15
C LYS A 308 39.31 11.58 -8.21
N PRO A 309 40.51 11.16 -8.65
CA PRO A 309 40.79 9.78 -9.07
C PRO A 309 40.92 8.71 -7.95
N HIS A 310 40.38 8.89 -6.74
CA HIS A 310 40.65 7.98 -5.61
C HIS A 310 39.47 7.34 -4.86
N ASN A 311 38.21 7.57 -5.25
CA ASN A 311 37.05 7.12 -4.44
C ASN A 311 36.00 6.26 -5.18
N LEU A 312 36.43 5.25 -5.95
CA LEU A 312 35.50 4.36 -6.67
C LEU A 312 34.50 3.63 -5.75
N ASN A 313 34.92 3.21 -4.55
CA ASN A 313 34.04 2.53 -3.59
C ASN A 313 32.88 3.42 -3.13
N GLN A 314 33.14 4.71 -2.90
CA GLN A 314 32.10 5.68 -2.53
C GLN A 314 31.10 5.89 -3.67
N LEU A 315 31.57 5.93 -4.92
CA LEU A 315 30.71 6.04 -6.10
C LEU A 315 29.77 4.84 -6.24
N ILE A 316 30.30 3.62 -6.04
CA ILE A 316 29.48 2.38 -6.05
C ILE A 316 28.42 2.44 -4.95
N ASN A 317 28.81 2.83 -3.73
CA ASN A 317 27.89 2.94 -2.59
C ASN A 317 26.75 3.94 -2.86
N ILE A 318 27.10 5.13 -3.35
CA ILE A 318 26.13 6.16 -3.75
C ILE A 318 25.16 5.61 -4.81
N GLY A 319 25.68 4.89 -5.81
CA GLY A 319 24.87 4.25 -6.84
C GLY A 319 23.87 3.23 -6.30
N ILE A 320 24.29 2.39 -5.35
CA ILE A 320 23.44 1.38 -4.70
C ILE A 320 22.32 2.04 -3.90
N TRP A 321 22.63 3.07 -3.11
CA TRP A 321 21.64 3.82 -2.36
C TRP A 321 20.63 4.52 -3.27
N CYS A 322 21.11 5.18 -4.33
CA CYS A 322 20.24 5.83 -5.31
C CYS A 322 19.30 4.83 -5.99
N PHE A 323 19.81 3.66 -6.39
CA PHE A 323 18.98 2.59 -6.93
C PHE A 323 17.93 2.12 -5.92
N GLY A 324 18.30 2.01 -4.63
CA GLY A 324 17.37 1.68 -3.56
C GLY A 324 16.23 2.69 -3.40
N MET A 325 16.54 3.99 -3.47
CA MET A 325 15.54 5.07 -3.36
C MET A 325 14.60 5.10 -4.56
N ILE A 326 15.13 4.95 -5.78
CA ILE A 326 14.34 4.86 -7.01
C ILE A 326 13.45 3.61 -7.00
N SER A 327 13.97 2.49 -6.51
CA SER A 327 13.22 1.22 -6.40
C SER A 327 11.96 1.37 -5.56
N ASN A 328 11.95 2.20 -4.52
CA ASN A 328 10.74 2.47 -3.73
C ASN A 328 9.62 3.08 -4.60
N ILE A 329 9.96 4.08 -5.44
CA ILE A 329 8.99 4.71 -6.35
C ILE A 329 8.49 3.69 -7.37
N ILE A 330 9.39 2.86 -7.92
CA ILE A 330 9.05 1.82 -8.89
C ILE A 330 8.05 0.83 -8.29
N ILE A 331 8.33 0.33 -7.07
CA ILE A 331 7.46 -0.64 -6.39
C ILE A 331 6.08 -0.04 -6.13
N MET A 332 6.00 1.19 -5.58
CA MET A 332 4.73 1.88 -5.34
C MET A 332 3.91 2.04 -6.63
N SER A 333 4.55 2.53 -7.69
CA SER A 333 3.92 2.74 -9.00
C SER A 333 3.44 1.43 -9.62
N PHE A 334 4.25 0.37 -9.51
CA PHE A 334 3.92 -0.95 -10.03
C PHE A 334 2.71 -1.58 -9.32
N ILE A 335 2.63 -1.49 -8.00
CA ILE A 335 1.49 -2.03 -7.25
C ILE A 335 0.19 -1.29 -7.62
N CYS A 336 0.26 0.04 -7.78
CA CYS A 336 -0.89 0.82 -8.24
C CYS A 336 -1.30 0.48 -9.67
N GLU A 337 -0.34 0.29 -10.59
CA GLU A 337 -0.62 -0.17 -11.96
C GLU A 337 -1.30 -1.54 -11.97
N ARG A 338 -0.90 -2.45 -11.07
CA ARG A 338 -1.56 -3.75 -10.92
C ARG A 338 -3.00 -3.61 -10.43
N LEU A 339 -3.30 -2.67 -9.54
CA LEU A 339 -4.68 -2.37 -9.15
C LEU A 339 -5.52 -1.92 -10.36
N LEU A 340 -4.99 -1.01 -11.19
CA LEU A 340 -5.65 -0.54 -12.41
C LEU A 340 -5.86 -1.66 -13.44
N SER A 341 -4.89 -2.55 -13.59
CA SER A 341 -5.02 -3.74 -14.43
C SER A 341 -6.15 -4.66 -13.95
N VAL A 342 -6.29 -4.86 -12.64
CA VAL A 342 -7.39 -5.66 -12.06
C VAL A 342 -8.74 -4.97 -12.27
N ARG A 343 -8.83 -3.64 -12.09
CA ARG A 343 -10.05 -2.85 -12.41
C ARG A 343 -10.43 -2.95 -13.88
N THR A 344 -9.46 -2.88 -14.78
CA THR A 344 -9.71 -3.04 -16.22
C THR A 344 -10.30 -4.42 -16.54
N LYS A 345 -9.85 -5.47 -15.84
CA LYS A 345 -10.47 -6.81 -15.94
C LYS A 345 -11.91 -6.81 -15.43
N THR A 346 -12.21 -6.09 -14.35
CA THR A 346 -13.59 -5.91 -13.85
C THR A 346 -14.47 -5.29 -14.94
N LYS A 347 -14.04 -4.16 -15.52
CA LYS A 347 -14.73 -3.49 -16.64
C LYS A 347 -15.04 -4.45 -17.79
N VAL A 348 -14.05 -5.24 -18.21
CA VAL A 348 -14.23 -6.24 -19.29
C VAL A 348 -15.22 -7.35 -18.90
N LEU A 349 -15.20 -7.83 -17.65
CA LEU A 349 -16.11 -8.87 -17.17
C LEU A 349 -17.55 -8.35 -17.07
N VAL A 350 -17.75 -7.15 -16.53
CA VAL A 350 -19.07 -6.51 -16.46
C VAL A 350 -19.63 -6.25 -17.86
N ASN A 351 -18.82 -5.74 -18.79
CA ASN A 351 -19.25 -5.55 -20.18
C ASN A 351 -19.68 -6.87 -20.85
N LYS A 352 -19.00 -7.98 -20.54
CA LYS A 352 -19.41 -9.31 -21.03
C LYS A 352 -20.76 -9.77 -20.47
N LEU A 353 -21.14 -9.35 -19.25
CA LEU A 353 -22.47 -9.61 -18.71
C LEU A 353 -23.54 -8.79 -19.40
N ILE A 354 -23.28 -7.50 -19.63
CA ILE A 354 -24.22 -6.61 -20.34
C ILE A 354 -24.52 -7.13 -21.74
N MET A 355 -23.48 -7.57 -22.45
CA MET A 355 -23.58 -8.10 -23.82
C MET A 355 -24.14 -9.53 -23.90
N ASN A 356 -24.41 -10.19 -22.77
CA ASN A 356 -24.98 -11.53 -22.79
C ASN A 356 -26.51 -11.46 -22.82
N TYR A 357 -27.09 -11.51 -24.02
CA TYR A 357 -28.53 -11.42 -24.25
C TYR A 357 -29.33 -12.62 -23.72
N ASP A 358 -28.67 -13.74 -23.39
CA ASP A 358 -29.29 -14.90 -22.76
C ASP A 358 -29.60 -14.66 -21.27
N LEU A 359 -29.09 -13.56 -20.68
CA LEU A 359 -29.37 -13.20 -19.29
C LEU A 359 -30.71 -12.44 -19.17
N PRO A 360 -31.45 -12.64 -18.05
CA PRO A 360 -32.64 -11.86 -17.75
C PRO A 360 -32.38 -10.35 -17.83
N ILE A 361 -33.41 -9.59 -18.24
CA ILE A 361 -33.31 -8.13 -18.42
C ILE A 361 -32.87 -7.46 -17.11
N THR A 362 -33.41 -7.89 -15.98
CA THR A 362 -33.08 -7.33 -14.65
C THR A 362 -31.59 -7.46 -14.33
N MET A 363 -30.99 -8.63 -14.56
CA MET A 363 -29.55 -8.86 -14.34
C MET A 363 -28.69 -8.01 -15.28
N ARG A 364 -29.13 -7.80 -16.53
CA ARG A 364 -28.43 -6.90 -17.46
C ARG A 364 -28.51 -5.44 -17.03
N VAL A 365 -29.65 -4.99 -16.48
CA VAL A 365 -29.79 -3.65 -15.90
C VAL A 365 -28.88 -3.48 -14.68
N GLN A 366 -28.81 -4.47 -13.79
CA GLN A 366 -27.86 -4.47 -12.67
C GLN A 366 -26.40 -4.39 -13.16
N ALA A 367 -26.05 -5.12 -14.22
CA ALA A 367 -24.71 -5.08 -14.80
C ALA A 367 -24.39 -3.71 -15.44
N LYS A 368 -25.38 -3.03 -16.03
CA LYS A 368 -25.21 -1.65 -16.53
C LYS A 368 -24.94 -0.67 -15.39
N ALA A 369 -25.72 -0.71 -14.32
CA ALA A 369 -25.47 0.11 -13.13
C ALA A 369 -24.08 -0.19 -12.51
N PHE A 370 -23.66 -1.46 -12.51
CA PHE A 370 -22.32 -1.83 -12.08
C PHE A 370 -21.24 -1.23 -13.01
N MET A 371 -21.45 -1.21 -14.32
CA MET A 371 -20.51 -0.57 -15.24
C MET A 371 -20.37 0.94 -14.98
N GLU A 372 -21.47 1.63 -14.67
CA GLU A 372 -21.44 3.05 -14.27
C GLU A 372 -20.61 3.25 -13.01
N LEU A 373 -20.80 2.41 -11.98
CA LEU A 373 -19.97 2.45 -10.76
C LEU A 373 -18.48 2.20 -11.05
N VAL A 374 -18.17 1.28 -11.98
CA VAL A 374 -16.79 1.05 -12.43
C VAL A 374 -16.19 2.30 -13.04
N GLU A 375 -16.95 3.09 -13.82
CA GLU A 375 -16.47 4.36 -14.37
C GLU A 375 -16.37 5.48 -13.33
N VAL A 376 -17.29 5.55 -12.37
CA VAL A 376 -17.22 6.53 -11.26
C VAL A 376 -15.99 6.29 -10.38
N TRP A 377 -15.64 5.04 -10.11
CA TRP A 377 -14.46 4.68 -9.32
C TRP A 377 -13.29 4.24 -10.21
N PRO A 378 -12.39 5.16 -10.61
CA PRO A 378 -11.23 4.80 -11.43
C PRO A 378 -10.22 3.93 -10.66
N LEU A 379 -10.32 3.85 -9.32
CA LEU A 379 -9.36 3.20 -8.42
C LEU A 379 -7.90 3.67 -8.63
N ARG A 380 -7.75 4.93 -9.07
CA ARG A 380 -6.46 5.60 -9.22
C ARG A 380 -6.13 6.32 -7.93
N ILE A 381 -4.86 6.22 -7.53
CA ILE A 381 -4.31 6.91 -6.36
C ILE A 381 -3.65 8.19 -6.86
N TYR A 382 -3.99 9.32 -6.25
CA TYR A 382 -3.55 10.65 -6.66
C TYR A 382 -2.84 11.38 -5.51
N ILE A 383 -1.67 11.93 -5.82
CA ILE A 383 -0.93 12.82 -4.92
C ILE A 383 -1.48 14.24 -5.10
N TYR A 384 -2.13 14.79 -4.07
CA TYR A 384 -2.79 16.10 -4.05
C TYR A 384 -3.57 16.46 -5.34
N ASP A 385 -4.22 15.47 -5.97
CA ASP A 385 -4.93 15.60 -7.25
C ASP A 385 -4.08 16.09 -8.45
N MET A 386 -2.75 16.17 -8.28
CA MET A 386 -1.81 16.63 -9.33
C MET A 386 -1.24 15.46 -10.14
N PHE A 387 -0.86 14.37 -9.47
CA PHE A 387 -0.16 13.26 -10.10
C PHE A 387 -0.80 11.92 -9.75
N SER A 388 -1.08 11.08 -10.75
CA SER A 388 -1.45 9.69 -10.52
C SER A 388 -0.21 8.86 -10.18
N VAL A 389 -0.33 8.01 -9.16
CA VAL A 389 0.72 7.05 -8.79
C VAL A 389 0.57 5.82 -9.67
N ASP A 390 1.14 5.88 -10.87
CA ASP A 390 1.13 4.78 -11.85
C ASP A 390 2.45 4.77 -12.63
N ILE A 391 2.58 3.93 -13.66
CA ILE A 391 3.81 3.85 -14.45
C ILE A 391 4.19 5.17 -15.12
N THR A 392 3.24 6.10 -15.32
CA THR A 392 3.52 7.43 -15.88
C THR A 392 4.26 8.32 -14.87
N LEU A 393 4.06 8.14 -13.56
CA LEU A 393 4.82 8.83 -12.52
C LEU A 393 6.31 8.47 -12.62
N MET A 394 6.62 7.19 -12.82
CA MET A 394 8.00 6.72 -13.02
C MET A 394 8.63 7.37 -14.26
N LEU A 395 7.92 7.41 -15.38
CA LEU A 395 8.41 8.04 -16.61
C LEU A 395 8.65 9.54 -16.43
N LYS A 396 7.74 10.25 -15.76
CA LYS A 396 7.90 11.67 -15.41
C LYS A 396 9.10 11.88 -14.50
N PHE A 397 9.28 11.03 -13.48
CA PHE A 397 10.42 11.09 -12.56
C PHE A 397 11.75 10.92 -13.30
N ILE A 398 11.86 9.95 -14.21
CA ILE A 398 13.05 9.73 -15.05
C ILE A 398 13.32 10.95 -15.95
N SER A 399 12.27 11.50 -16.58
CA SER A 399 12.38 12.66 -17.45
C SER A 399 12.89 13.90 -16.71
N VAL A 400 12.31 14.20 -15.53
CA VAL A 400 12.75 15.33 -14.70
C VAL A 400 14.18 15.11 -14.22
N SER A 401 14.51 13.92 -13.70
CA SER A 401 15.85 13.60 -13.22
C SER A 401 16.91 13.74 -14.33
N THR A 402 16.60 13.28 -15.55
CA THR A 402 17.49 13.43 -16.72
C THR A 402 17.68 14.89 -17.11
N THR A 403 16.62 15.70 -17.03
CA THR A 403 16.71 17.14 -17.32
C THR A 403 17.63 17.84 -16.33
N TYR A 404 17.49 17.56 -15.03
CA TYR A 404 18.39 18.09 -14.01
C TYR A 404 19.82 17.59 -14.15
N LEU A 405 20.02 16.31 -14.54
CA LEU A 405 21.34 15.79 -14.87
C LEU A 405 22.02 16.61 -15.97
N ILE A 406 21.31 16.90 -17.06
CA ILE A 406 21.85 17.71 -18.17
C ILE A 406 22.23 19.11 -17.67
N VAL A 407 21.35 19.77 -16.92
CA VAL A 407 21.61 21.11 -16.38
C VAL A 407 22.83 21.12 -15.45
N ILE A 408 22.93 20.14 -14.54
CA ILE A 408 24.06 20.03 -13.61
C ILE A 408 25.36 19.76 -14.37
N VAL A 409 25.35 18.88 -15.38
CA VAL A 409 26.52 18.62 -16.23
C VAL A 409 26.95 19.90 -16.94
N GLN A 410 26.01 20.67 -17.50
CA GLN A 410 26.31 21.94 -18.15
C GLN A 410 26.92 22.95 -17.17
N VAL A 411 26.28 23.19 -16.02
CA VAL A 411 26.79 24.11 -15.00
C VAL A 411 28.15 23.68 -14.48
N SER A 412 28.35 22.38 -14.23
CA SER A 412 29.64 21.85 -13.80
C SER A 412 30.70 22.00 -14.88
N HIS A 413 30.40 21.91 -16.18
CA HIS A 413 31.40 22.19 -17.22
C HIS A 413 31.88 23.66 -17.21
N PHE A 414 31.03 24.59 -16.77
CA PHE A 414 31.38 26.01 -16.65
C PHE A 414 32.15 26.37 -15.36
N LEU A 415 32.06 25.52 -14.32
CA LEU A 415 32.78 25.66 -13.04
C LEU A 415 34.03 24.78 -13.01
#